data_AF-A0A6P1E1N3-F1
#
_entry.id   AF-A0A6P1E1N3-F1
#
_cell.length_a   1.000
_cell.length_b   1.000
_cell.length_c   1.000
_cell.angle_alpha   90.00
_cell.angle_beta   90.00
_cell.angle_gamma   90.00
#
_symmetry.space_group_name_H-M   'P 1'
#
loop_
_entity.id
_entity.type
_entity.pdbx_description
1 polymer ?
#
loop_
_entity_poly.entity_id
_entity_poly.type
_entity_poly.pdbx_seq_one_letter_code
_entity_poly.pdbx_strand_id
1 'polypeptide(L)' 'MLLKPFGIKKFFTDGWGAYDRGIAANENIVGKRNTQKIERKHLTLRTRIKRLTRCMILSLACL' A
#
# COMPACT_ATOMS: atom_id res chain seq x y z
N MET A 1 -12.69 -18.94 5.51
CA MET A 1 -11.88 -18.09 4.60
C MET A 1 -12.81 -17.31 3.68
N LEU A 2 -12.93 -16.00 3.89
CA LEU A 2 -13.78 -15.11 3.10
C LEU A 2 -13.42 -15.07 1.60
N LEU A 3 -12.18 -15.47 1.25
CA LEU A 3 -11.66 -15.42 -0.11
C LEU A 3 -11.92 -16.67 -0.95
N LYS A 4 -12.38 -17.78 -0.33
CA LYS A 4 -12.64 -19.06 -1.00
C LYS A 4 -13.65 -18.97 -2.18
N PRO A 5 -14.75 -18.20 -2.12
CA PRO A 5 -15.68 -18.10 -3.25
C PRO A 5 -15.13 -17.30 -4.44
N PHE A 6 -14.08 -16.50 -4.25
CA PHE A 6 -13.49 -15.68 -5.31
C PHE A 6 -12.47 -16.44 -6.16
N GLY A 7 -12.14 -17.69 -5.82
CA GLY A 7 -11.20 -18.53 -6.59
C GLY A 7 -9.78 -17.96 -6.67
N ILE A 8 -9.39 -17.06 -5.76
CA ILE A 8 -8.07 -16.42 -5.75
C ILE A 8 -7.04 -17.44 -5.26
N LYS A 9 -6.10 -17.80 -6.14
CA LYS A 9 -5.06 -18.82 -5.89
C LYS A 9 -3.69 -18.25 -5.51
N LYS A 10 -3.48 -16.95 -5.71
CA LYS A 10 -2.18 -16.28 -5.48
C LYS A 10 -2.38 -15.00 -4.70
N PHE A 11 -1.60 -14.86 -3.63
CA PHE A 11 -1.58 -13.68 -2.79
C PHE A 11 -0.22 -13.01 -2.92
N PHE A 12 -0.23 -11.69 -3.08
CA PHE A 12 0.99 -10.88 -3.04
C PHE A 12 0.97 -10.08 -1.74
N THR A 13 1.91 -10.37 -0.86
CA THR A 13 1.98 -9.75 0.48
C THR A 13 3.32 -9.05 0.69
N ASP A 14 3.34 -8.14 1.66
CA ASP A 14 4.53 -7.38 2.07
C ASP A 14 5.42 -8.14 3.07
N GLY A 15 5.09 -9.40 3.37
CA GLY A 15 5.84 -10.25 4.30
C GLY A 15 5.48 -10.03 5.77
N TRP A 16 4.36 -9.38 6.07
CA TRP A 16 3.91 -9.23 7.44
C TRP A 16 3.35 -10.55 8.00
N GLY A 17 3.85 -10.99 9.16
CA GLY A 17 3.48 -12.27 9.80
C GLY A 17 2.01 -12.42 10.23
N ALA A 18 1.18 -11.40 10.06
CA ALA A 18 -0.27 -11.54 10.16
C ALA A 18 -0.85 -12.38 9.00
N TYR A 19 -0.23 -12.31 7.82
CA TYR A 19 -0.70 -13.03 6.63
C TYR A 19 -0.33 -14.52 6.63
N ASP A 20 0.77 -14.89 7.30
CA ASP A 20 1.24 -16.28 7.38
C ASP A 20 0.26 -17.21 8.13
N ARG A 21 -0.58 -16.67 9.01
CA ARG A 21 -1.55 -17.47 9.79
C ARG A 21 -2.76 -17.90 8.97
N GLY A 22 -3.07 -17.17 7.91
CA GLY A 22 -4.30 -17.30 7.14
C GLY A 22 -4.10 -17.68 5.69
N ILE A 23 -2.86 -17.76 5.20
CA ILE A 23 -2.55 -18.04 3.79
C ILE A 23 -1.46 -19.12 3.76
N ALA A 24 -1.67 -20.17 2.97
CA ALA A 24 -0.67 -21.22 2.79
C ALA A 24 0.59 -20.64 2.14
N ALA A 25 1.77 -21.01 2.65
CA ALA A 25 3.06 -20.50 2.14
C ALA A 25 3.26 -20.72 0.62
N ASN A 26 2.67 -21.78 0.06
CA ASN A 26 2.72 -22.07 -1.39
C ASN A 26 1.88 -21.10 -2.25
N GLU A 27 0.87 -20.46 -1.66
CA GLU A 27 -0.03 -19.52 -2.35
C GLU A 27 0.38 -18.06 -2.12
N ASN A 28 1.29 -17.82 -1.17
CA ASN A 28 1.79 -16.50 -0.82
C ASN A 28 3.11 -16.20 -1.55
N ILE A 29 3.12 -15.12 -2.33
CA ILE A 29 4.32 -14.58 -2.97
C ILE A 29 4.66 -13.28 -2.24
N VAL A 30 5.66 -13.36 -1.38
CA VAL A 30 6.18 -12.19 -0.66
C VAL A 30 7.07 -11.37 -1.59
N GLY A 31 6.81 -10.06 -1.67
CA GLY A 31 7.76 -9.14 -2.27
C GLY A 31 7.16 -7.94 -2.97
N LYS A 32 8.01 -6.92 -3.16
CA LYS A 32 7.60 -5.62 -3.68
C LYS A 32 7.28 -5.60 -5.16
N ARG A 33 7.82 -6.51 -5.97
CA ARG A 33 7.71 -6.43 -7.45
C ARG A 33 6.27 -6.28 -7.93
N ASN A 34 5.33 -6.99 -7.30
CA ASN A 34 3.91 -7.01 -7.70
C ASN A 34 3.08 -5.95 -6.95
N THR A 35 3.47 -5.58 -5.72
CA THR A 35 2.79 -4.55 -4.92
C THR A 35 3.24 -3.13 -5.27
N GLN A 36 4.40 -2.96 -5.92
CA GLN A 36 5.04 -1.67 -6.16
C GLN A 36 4.16 -0.67 -6.89
N LYS A 37 3.38 -1.14 -7.88
CA LYS A 37 2.46 -0.29 -8.65
C LYS A 37 1.36 0.26 -7.74
N ILE A 38 0.76 -0.59 -6.89
CA ILE A 38 -0.31 -0.21 -5.96
C ILE A 38 0.23 0.78 -4.92
N GLU A 39 1.38 0.49 -4.33
CA GLU A 39 2.06 1.37 -3.37
C GLU A 39 2.37 2.77 -3.94
N ARG A 40 2.63 2.84 -5.25
CA ARG A 40 2.96 4.10 -5.94
C ARG A 40 1.76 4.83 -6.55
N LYS A 41 0.56 4.23 -6.63
CA LYS A 41 -0.64 4.85 -7.25
C LYS A 41 -0.92 6.26 -6.76
N HIS A 42 -0.73 6.50 -5.45
CA HIS A 42 -1.07 7.78 -4.83
C HIS A 42 0.15 8.67 -4.55
N LEU A 43 1.31 8.39 -5.17
CA LEU A 43 2.54 9.14 -4.92
C LEU A 43 2.37 10.63 -5.26
N THR A 44 1.82 10.95 -6.43
CA THR A 44 1.59 12.32 -6.89
C THR A 44 0.61 13.06 -5.97
N LEU A 45 -0.51 12.45 -5.64
CA LEU A 45 -1.50 13.04 -4.71
C LEU A 45 -0.86 13.36 -3.36
N ARG A 46 -0.11 12.41 -2.79
CA ARG A 46 0.58 12.59 -1.51
C ARG A 46 1.62 13.70 -1.56
N THR A 47 2.35 13.85 -2.67
CA THR A 47 3.27 14.98 -2.86
C THR A 47 2.54 16.32 -2.99
N ARG A 48 1.39 16.37 -3.67
CA ARG A 48 0.57 17.58 -3.79
C ARG A 48 -0.01 18.01 -2.45
N ILE A 49 -0.56 17.08 -1.67
CA ILE A 49 -1.06 17.35 -0.31
C ILE A 49 0.07 17.90 0.56
N LYS A 50 1.24 17.26 0.55
CA LYS A 50 2.44 17.75 1.28
C LYS A 50 2.90 19.13 0.82
N ARG A 51 2.73 19.48 -0.46
CA ARG A 51 3.04 20.83 -0.97
C ARG A 51 2.00 21.84 -0.49
N LEU A 52 0.72 21.50 -0.57
CA LEU A 52 -0.37 22.36 -0.12
C LEU A 52 -0.23 22.70 1.37
N THR A 53 0.06 21.72 2.23
CA THR A 53 0.29 21.96 3.67
C THR A 53 1.50 22.85 3.92
N ARG A 54 2.59 22.69 3.16
CA ARG A 54 3.75 23.59 3.25
C ARG A 54 3.44 25.00 2.75
N CYS A 55 2.68 25.15 1.67
CA CYS A 55 2.23 26.46 1.20
C CYS A 55 1.38 27.15 2.26
N MET A 56 0.44 26.43 2.89
CA MET A 56 -0.39 26.96 3.96
C MET A 56 0.43 27.41 5.17
N ILE A 57 1.38 26.60 5.63
CA ILE A 57 2.25 26.95 6.76
C ILE A 57 3.15 28.15 6.40
N LEU A 58 3.75 28.14 5.20
CA LEU A 58 4.62 29.22 4.74
C LEU A 58 3.86 30.54 4.54
N SER A 59 2.61 30.49 4.07
CA SER A 59 1.74 31.68 3.96
C SER A 59 1.28 32.21 5.31
N LEU A 60 1.13 31.34 6.32
CA LEU A 60 0.76 31.74 7.69
C LEU A 60 1.96 32.32 8.47
N ALA A 61 3.19 31.99 8.09
CA ALA A 61 4.42 32.47 8.73
C ALA A 61 4.91 33.83 8.19
N CYS A 62 4.26 34.37 7.16
CA CYS A 62 4.60 35.65 6.52
C CYS A 62 3.57 36.76 6.83
N LEU A 63 2.60 36.48 7.69
CA LEU A 63 1.61 37.38 8.27
C LEU A 63 1.88 37.47 9.78
#